data_AF-A0A2G9ZTF7-F1
#
_entry.id   AF-A0A2G9ZTF7-F1
#
_cell.length_a   1.000
_cell.length_b   1.000
_cell.length_c   1.000
_cell.angle_alpha   90.00
_cell.angle_beta   90.00
_cell.angle_gamma   90.00
#
_symmetry.space_group_name_H-M   'P 1'
#
loop_
_entity.id
_entity.type
_entity.pdbx_description
1 polymer ?
#
loop_
_entity_poly.entity_id
_entity_poly.type
_entity_poly.pdbx_seq_one_letter_code
_entity_poly.pdbx_strand_id
1 'polypeptide(L)'
;MTISEKILGRSIDPSVHKMLERAGELGLETAWDRYEAQLPQCGFGELGVCCRHCNMGPCRISPFDGEGPKAGVCGATADIIVARGL
;
A
#
# COMPACT_ATOMS: atom_id res chain seq x y z
N MET A 1 33.69 -8.35 0.69
CA MET A 1 32.54 -7.58 0.19
C MET A 1 31.60 -7.41 1.36
N THR A 2 31.29 -6.17 1.72
CA THR A 2 30.43 -5.87 2.86
C THR A 2 29.07 -5.49 2.30
N ILE A 3 28.04 -6.29 2.61
CA ILE A 3 26.66 -6.03 2.20
C ILE A 3 26.18 -4.76 2.91
N SER A 4 25.50 -3.87 2.19
CA SER A 4 25.01 -2.59 2.76
C SER A 4 23.93 -2.80 3.81
N GLU A 5 23.85 -1.90 4.79
CA GLU A 5 22.81 -1.91 5.84
C GLU A 5 21.40 -1.85 5.25
N LYS A 6 21.22 -1.13 4.12
CA LYS A 6 19.97 -1.09 3.36
C LYS A 6 19.55 -2.49 2.89
N ILE A 7 20.48 -3.30 2.37
CA ILE A 7 20.19 -4.67 1.91
C ILE A 7 19.91 -5.60 3.10
N LEU A 8 20.65 -5.44 4.21
CA LEU A 8 20.42 -6.21 5.43
C LEU A 8 19.02 -5.95 6.02
N GLY A 9 18.54 -4.71 5.96
CA GLY A 9 17.19 -4.35 6.42
C GLY A 9 16.05 -4.84 5.52
N ARG A 10 16.33 -5.30 4.29
CA ARG A 10 15.30 -5.71 3.32
C ARG A 10 14.85 -7.17 3.49
N SER A 11 15.70 -8.07 3.98
CA SER A 11 15.37 -9.49 4.16
C SER A 11 16.20 -10.12 5.27
N ILE A 12 15.65 -11.10 5.97
CA ILE A 12 16.40 -11.96 6.90
C ILE A 12 17.10 -13.14 6.20
N ASP A 13 16.71 -13.45 4.96
CA ASP A 13 17.31 -14.55 4.17
C ASP A 13 18.66 -14.10 3.56
N PRO A 14 19.79 -14.75 3.93
CA PRO A 14 21.11 -14.41 3.40
C PRO A 14 21.24 -14.56 1.88
N SER A 15 20.45 -15.44 1.27
CA SER A 15 20.46 -15.67 -0.18
C SER A 15 19.90 -14.47 -0.93
N VAL A 16 18.89 -13.80 -0.34
CA VAL A 16 18.29 -12.58 -0.90
C VAL A 16 19.30 -11.44 -0.95
N HIS A 17 20.18 -11.31 0.06
CA HIS A 17 21.17 -10.23 0.07
C HIS A 17 22.10 -10.26 -1.14
N LYS A 18 22.59 -11.46 -1.49
CA LYS A 18 23.46 -11.64 -2.67
C LYS A 18 22.73 -11.27 -3.96
N MET A 19 21.45 -11.59 -4.05
CA MET A 19 20.64 -11.28 -5.23
C MET A 19 20.29 -9.80 -5.31
N LEU A 20 20.09 -9.12 -4.17
CA LEU A 20 19.86 -7.68 -4.11
C LEU A 20 21.10 -6.88 -4.50
N GLU A 21 22.29 -7.29 -4.06
CA GLU A 21 23.55 -6.69 -4.51
C GLU A 21 23.71 -6.84 -6.02
N ARG A 22 23.51 -8.05 -6.54
CA ARG A 22 23.58 -8.33 -7.98
C ARG A 22 22.55 -7.55 -8.80
N ALA A 23 21.32 -7.41 -8.29
CA ALA A 23 20.29 -6.62 -8.95
C ALA A 23 20.70 -5.14 -9.04
N GLY A 24 21.30 -4.60 -7.97
CA GLY A 24 21.85 -3.23 -7.97
C GLY A 24 22.97 -3.03 -8.99
N GLU A 25 23.91 -3.97 -9.09
CA GLU A 25 24.98 -3.94 -10.11
C GLU A 25 24.46 -3.94 -11.55
N LEU A 26 23.35 -4.66 -11.78
CA LEU A 26 22.71 -4.79 -13.09
C LEU A 26 21.70 -3.66 -13.38
N GLY A 27 21.48 -2.73 -12.43
CA GLY A 27 20.47 -1.68 -12.56
C GLY A 27 19.04 -2.22 -12.65
N LEU A 28 18.77 -3.38 -12.06
CA LEU A 28 17.45 -4.01 -12.07
C LEU A 28 16.62 -3.55 -10.88
N GLU A 29 15.41 -3.07 -11.16
CA GLU A 29 14.45 -2.69 -10.14
C GLU A 29 13.85 -3.93 -9.43
N THR A 30 13.81 -3.90 -8.10
CA THR A 30 13.27 -4.98 -7.25
C THR A 30 11.93 -4.59 -6.60
N ALA A 31 11.28 -5.55 -5.95
CA ALA A 31 10.03 -5.29 -5.22
C ALA A 31 10.21 -4.28 -4.08
N TRP A 32 11.38 -4.26 -3.41
CA TRP A 32 11.67 -3.28 -2.36
C TRP A 32 11.81 -1.86 -2.91
N ASP A 33 12.40 -1.71 -4.10
CA ASP A 33 12.55 -0.39 -4.73
C ASP A 33 11.16 0.16 -5.13
N ARG A 34 10.30 -0.69 -5.71
CA ARG A 34 8.91 -0.30 -6.00
C ARG A 34 8.09 0.00 -4.76
N TYR A 35 8.30 -0.73 -3.66
CA TYR A 35 7.63 -0.46 -2.40
C TYR A 35 8.04 0.92 -1.85
N GLU A 36 9.35 1.21 -1.80
CA GLU A 36 9.87 2.52 -1.39
C GLU A 36 9.29 3.66 -2.25
N ALA A 37 9.16 3.45 -3.56
CA ALA A 37 8.56 4.41 -4.48
C ALA A 37 7.05 4.63 -4.27
N GLN A 38 6.35 3.71 -3.60
CA GLN A 38 4.92 3.80 -3.29
C GLN A 38 4.62 4.40 -1.91
N LEU A 39 5.65 4.77 -1.13
CA LEU A 39 5.47 5.33 0.20
C LEU A 39 5.28 6.86 0.19
N PRO A 40 4.37 7.41 1.02
CA PRO A 40 3.36 6.69 1.80
C PRO A 40 2.24 6.14 0.91
N GLN A 41 1.73 4.95 1.24
CA GLN A 41 0.59 4.37 0.54
C GLN A 41 -0.71 5.15 0.82
N CYS A 42 -1.74 4.92 0.01
CA CYS A 42 -3.01 5.63 0.15
C CYS A 42 -3.75 5.23 1.43
N GLY A 43 -3.87 6.15 2.39
CA GLY A 43 -4.52 5.89 3.68
C GLY A 43 -6.00 5.44 3.59
N PHE A 44 -6.79 5.94 2.62
CA PHE A 44 -8.16 5.45 2.43
C PHE A 44 -8.22 3.99 1.97
N GLY A 45 -7.22 3.56 1.19
CA GLY A 45 -7.08 2.18 0.74
C GLY A 45 -6.62 1.27 1.88
N GLU A 46 -5.63 1.72 2.65
CA GLU A 46 -5.11 1.00 3.84
C GLU A 46 -6.18 0.81 4.92
N LEU A 47 -7.02 1.82 5.15
CA LEU A 47 -8.15 1.75 6.06
C LEU A 47 -9.38 1.01 5.49
N GLY A 48 -9.36 0.60 4.21
CA GLY A 48 -10.46 -0.10 3.56
C GLY A 48 -11.71 0.74 3.30
N VAL A 49 -11.66 2.07 3.45
CA VAL A 49 -12.80 2.99 3.36
C VAL A 49 -12.97 3.64 1.96
N CYS A 50 -12.27 3.10 0.95
CA CYS A 50 -12.37 3.49 -0.45
C CYS A 50 -13.17 2.46 -1.26
N CYS A 51 -14.33 2.86 -1.79
CA CYS A 51 -15.21 1.98 -2.57
C CYS A 51 -15.15 2.29 -4.06
N ARG A 52 -14.90 1.26 -4.89
CA ARG A 52 -14.83 1.35 -6.37
C ARG A 52 -15.75 0.35 -7.09
N HIS A 53 -16.79 -0.11 -6.41
CA HIS A 53 -17.67 -1.19 -6.91
C HIS A 53 -18.69 -0.76 -7.97
N CYS A 54 -18.85 0.55 -8.24
CA CYS A 54 -19.77 1.05 -9.26
C CYS A 54 -19.28 2.37 -9.86
N ASN A 55 -19.91 2.79 -10.95
CA ASN A 55 -19.55 3.99 -11.72
C ASN A 55 -20.02 5.32 -11.07
N MET A 56 -20.72 5.27 -9.94
CA MET A 56 -21.03 6.47 -9.14
C MET A 56 -19.87 6.85 -8.20
N GLY A 57 -18.94 5.93 -7.95
CA GLY A 57 -17.73 6.17 -7.17
C GLY A 57 -16.60 6.79 -8.00
N PRO A 58 -15.36 6.83 -7.47
CA PRO A 58 -14.94 6.26 -6.18
C PRO A 58 -15.52 7.01 -4.97
N CYS A 59 -16.10 6.29 -4.02
CA CYS A 59 -16.52 6.86 -2.74
C CYS A 59 -15.39 6.73 -1.71
N ARG A 60 -15.21 7.74 -0.86
CA ARG A 60 -14.27 7.71 0.26
C ARG A 60 -14.99 8.13 1.53
N ILE A 61 -14.95 7.29 2.56
CA ILE A 61 -15.53 7.62 3.86
C ILE A 61 -14.44 8.27 4.73
N SER A 62 -14.78 9.39 5.35
CA SER A 62 -13.85 10.07 6.26
C SER A 62 -13.68 9.23 7.53
N PRO A 63 -12.43 8.88 7.91
CA PRO A 63 -12.15 8.18 9.15
C PRO A 63 -12.20 9.09 10.39
N PHE A 64 -12.32 10.41 10.20
CA PHE A 64 -12.33 11.39 11.30
C PHE A 64 -13.75 11.74 11.73
N ASP A 65 -13.98 11.82 13.03
CA ASP A 65 -15.28 12.21 13.59
C ASP A 65 -15.63 13.65 13.21
N GLY A 66 -16.90 13.89 12.86
CA GLY A 66 -17.43 15.23 12.58
C GLY A 66 -17.08 15.82 11.20
N GLU A 67 -16.11 15.29 10.47
CA GLU A 67 -15.70 15.83 9.16
C GLU A 67 -15.88 14.83 8.01
N GLY A 68 -16.24 15.34 6.83
CA GLY A 68 -16.30 14.59 5.57
C GLY A 68 -17.47 13.62 5.39
N PRO A 69 -17.50 12.87 4.27
CA PRO A 69 -18.60 11.95 3.94
C PRO A 69 -18.69 10.77 4.92
N LYS A 70 -19.91 10.44 5.36
CA LYS A 70 -20.21 9.30 6.25
C LYS A 70 -20.85 8.09 5.57
N ALA A 71 -21.23 8.26 4.30
CA ALA A 71 -21.72 7.19 3.44
C ALA A 71 -21.30 7.46 1.99
N GLY A 72 -21.23 6.40 1.18
CA GLY A 72 -21.06 6.50 -0.27
C GLY A 72 -22.34 7.03 -0.95
N VAL A 73 -22.26 7.29 -2.25
CA VAL A 73 -23.38 7.82 -3.04
C VAL A 73 -24.64 6.95 -2.92
N CYS A 74 -24.48 5.63 -2.81
CA CYS A 74 -25.59 4.69 -2.63
C CYS A 74 -26.04 4.48 -1.18
N GLY A 75 -25.49 5.21 -0.22
CA GLY A 75 -25.79 5.07 1.22
C GLY A 75 -24.95 4.02 1.95
N ALA A 76 -24.02 3.34 1.30
CA ALA A 76 -23.13 2.38 1.97
C ALA A 76 -22.21 3.09 2.99
N THR A 77 -22.25 2.65 4.25
CA THR A 77 -21.41 3.14 5.34
C THR A 77 -19.98 2.61 5.27
N ALA A 78 -19.09 3.10 6.15
CA ALA A 78 -17.72 2.59 6.29
C ALA A 78 -17.71 1.07 6.46
N ASP A 79 -18.49 0.52 7.39
CA ASP A 79 -18.54 -0.92 7.68
C ASP A 79 -18.92 -1.76 6.46
N ILE A 80 -19.92 -1.29 5.70
CA ILE A 80 -20.36 -1.96 4.47
C ILE A 80 -19.25 -1.91 3.41
N ILE A 81 -18.56 -0.77 3.27
CA ILE A 81 -17.49 -0.60 2.30
C ILE A 81 -16.30 -1.49 2.64
N VAL A 82 -15.88 -1.50 3.91
CA VAL A 82 -14.80 -2.36 4.41
C VAL A 82 -15.17 -3.82 4.18
N ALA A 83 -16.36 -4.26 4.61
CA ALA A 83 -16.79 -5.66 4.47
C ALA A 83 -16.87 -6.16 3.00
N ARG A 84 -17.08 -5.26 2.04
CA ARG A 84 -17.05 -5.59 0.60
C ARG A 84 -15.63 -5.67 0.03
N GLY A 85 -14.69 -4.93 0.62
CA GLY A 85 -13.30 -4.83 0.17
C GLY A 85 -12.33 -5.81 0.84
N LEU A 86 -12.81 -6.62 1.79
CA LEU A 86 -12.06 -7.73 2.41
C LEU A 86 -11.74 -8.84 1.41
#